data_AF-A0A0V1LZR6-F1
#
_entry.id   AF-A0A0V1LZR6-F1
#
_cell.length_a   1.000
_cell.length_b   1.000
_cell.length_c   1.000
_cell.angle_alpha   90.00
_cell.angle_beta   90.00
_cell.angle_gamma   90.00
#
_symmetry.space_group_name_H-M   'P 1'
#
loop_
_entity.id
_entity.type
_entity.pdbx_description
1 polymer ?
#
loop_
_entity_poly.entity_id
_entity_poly.type
_entity_poly.pdbx_seq_one_letter_code
_entity_poly.pdbx_strand_id
1 'polypeptide(L)'
;LATDEVEFLGFRINARGVQPTQDKVKANMVLRDQQYQHRQQLFTTHGLPEVMVSDNAAAFTSNEFQNFMISNGIRHVTIAPYHPASNGQGERMVQTMKKALQRR
;
A
#
# COMPACT_ATOMS: atom_id res chain seq x y z
N LEU A 1 -41.54 -7.44 -1.44
CA LEU A 1 -40.85 -6.34 -0.72
C LEU A 1 -39.47 -6.23 -1.35
N ALA A 2 -39.29 -5.31 -2.29
CA ALA A 2 -37.98 -5.08 -2.89
C ALA A 2 -37.06 -4.54 -1.80
N THR A 3 -35.94 -5.19 -1.54
CA THR A 3 -34.90 -4.66 -0.68
C THR A 3 -34.35 -3.40 -1.36
N ASP A 4 -34.64 -2.23 -0.80
CA ASP A 4 -34.13 -0.92 -1.25
C ASP A 4 -32.59 -0.80 -1.10
N GLU A 5 -31.95 -1.88 -0.67
CA GLU A 5 -30.53 -1.98 -0.41
C GLU A 5 -30.00 -3.36 -0.81
N VAL A 6 -28.91 -3.36 -1.58
CA VAL A 6 -28.18 -4.58 -1.99
C VAL A 6 -26.76 -4.49 -1.49
N GLU A 7 -26.30 -5.51 -0.78
CA GLU A 7 -24.88 -5.66 -0.40
C GLU A 7 -24.16 -6.61 -1.36
N PHE A 8 -23.06 -6.15 -1.94
CA PHE A 8 -22.23 -6.92 -2.87
C PHE A 8 -20.75 -6.51 -2.74
N LEU A 9 -19.85 -7.49 -2.62
CA LEU A 9 -18.39 -7.27 -2.50
C LEU A 9 -17.99 -6.26 -1.40
N GLY A 10 -18.71 -6.27 -0.28
CA GLY A 10 -18.51 -5.34 0.84
C GLY A 10 -18.89 -3.89 0.51
N PHE A 11 -19.71 -3.68 -0.51
CA PHE A 11 -20.37 -2.41 -0.78
C PHE A 11 -21.88 -2.57 -0.64
N ARG A 12 -22.49 -1.54 -0.10
CA ARG A 12 -23.92 -1.36 0.06
C ARG A 12 -24.41 -0.38 -0.98
N ILE A 13 -25.42 -0.76 -1.75
CA ILE A 13 -26.00 0.02 -2.84
C ILE A 13 -27.44 0.32 -2.48
N ASN A 14 -27.78 1.60 -2.37
CA ASN A 14 -29.15 2.06 -2.13
C ASN A 14 -29.44 3.33 -2.95
N ALA A 15 -30.64 3.88 -2.81
CA ALA A 15 -31.06 5.10 -3.51
C ALA A 15 -30.15 6.34 -3.24
N ARG A 16 -29.30 6.30 -2.19
CA ARG A 16 -28.33 7.36 -1.86
C ARG A 16 -26.94 7.11 -2.46
N GLY A 17 -26.73 6.00 -3.17
CA GLY A 17 -25.48 5.66 -3.85
C GLY A 17 -24.78 4.41 -3.28
N VAL A 18 -23.48 4.31 -3.55
CA VAL A 18 -22.63 3.17 -3.17
C VAL A 18 -21.77 3.54 -1.96
N GLN A 19 -21.86 2.77 -0.88
CA GLN A 19 -21.09 2.97 0.35
C GLN A 19 -20.36 1.67 0.74
N PRO A 20 -19.12 1.72 1.26
CA PRO A 20 -18.47 0.54 1.81
C PRO A 20 -19.16 0.07 3.10
N THR A 21 -19.23 -1.24 3.32
CA THR A 21 -19.73 -1.80 4.57
C THR A 21 -18.75 -1.57 5.73
N GLN A 22 -19.23 -1.65 6.97
CA GLN A 22 -18.36 -1.52 8.13
C GLN A 22 -17.23 -2.55 8.12
N ASP A 23 -17.50 -3.78 7.71
CA ASP A 23 -16.48 -4.83 7.63
C ASP A 23 -15.41 -4.50 6.59
N LYS A 24 -15.79 -3.89 5.45
CA LYS A 24 -14.84 -3.41 4.45
C LYS A 24 -13.98 -2.26 4.97
N VAL A 25 -14.58 -1.33 5.71
CA VAL A 25 -13.85 -0.24 6.37
C VAL A 25 -12.86 -0.78 7.40
N LYS A 26 -13.30 -1.71 8.26
CA LYS A 26 -12.44 -2.37 9.26
C LYS A 26 -11.30 -3.15 8.62
N ALA A 27 -11.57 -3.93 7.58
CA ALA A 27 -10.54 -4.67 6.85
C ALA A 27 -9.46 -3.75 6.28
N ASN A 28 -9.87 -2.62 5.69
CA ASN A 28 -8.91 -1.62 5.19
C ASN A 28 -8.07 -0.99 6.30
N MET A 29 -8.65 -0.76 7.48
CA MET A 29 -7.93 -0.24 8.64
C MET A 29 -6.88 -1.25 9.14
N VAL A 30 -7.26 -2.51 9.33
CA VAL A 30 -6.34 -3.57 9.76
C VAL A 30 -5.19 -3.75 8.77
N LEU A 31 -5.47 -3.69 7.45
CA LEU A 31 -4.43 -3.80 6.43
C LEU A 31 -3.42 -2.64 6.50
N ARG A 32 -3.87 -1.41 6.79
CA ARG A 32 -2.98 -0.25 6.99
C ARG A 32 -2.10 -0.41 8.22
N ASP A 33 -2.68 -0.85 9.33
CA ASP A 33 -1.93 -1.10 10.56
C ASP A 33 -0.86 -2.17 10.34
N GLN A 34 -1.20 -3.26 9.64
CA GLN A 34 -0.22 -4.30 9.27
C GLN A 34 0.92 -3.75 8.40
N GLN A 35 0.61 -2.89 7.43
CA GLN A 35 1.63 -2.22 6.60
C GLN A 35 2.57 -1.36 7.44
N TYR A 36 2.04 -0.62 8.42
CA TYR A 36 2.84 0.18 9.34
C TYR A 36 3.77 -0.71 10.18
N GLN A 37 3.23 -1.76 10.80
CA GLN A 37 4.02 -2.68 11.63
C GLN A 37 5.12 -3.37 10.84
N HIS A 38 4.83 -3.79 9.61
CA HIS A 38 5.83 -4.44 8.76
C HIS A 38 7.01 -3.51 8.42
N ARG A 39 6.75 -2.24 8.09
CA ARG A 39 7.82 -1.25 7.86
C ARG A 39 8.67 -1.05 9.11
N GLN A 40 8.03 -0.92 10.28
CA GLN A 40 8.75 -0.79 11.54
C GLN A 40 9.66 -1.97 11.81
N GLN A 41 9.18 -3.20 11.58
CA GLN A 41 9.97 -4.41 11.76
C GLN A 41 11.17 -4.46 10.80
N LEU A 42 10.96 -4.15 9.52
CA LEU A 42 12.04 -4.13 8.54
C LEU A 42 13.15 -3.14 8.93
N PHE A 43 12.79 -1.93 9.32
CA PHE A 43 13.78 -0.91 9.71
C PHE A 43 14.37 -1.17 11.09
N THR A 44 13.65 -1.83 12.00
CA THR A 44 14.23 -2.30 13.27
C THR A 44 15.31 -3.36 13.01
N THR A 45 15.10 -4.21 12.01
CA THR A 45 16.02 -5.31 11.68
C THR A 45 17.25 -4.83 10.90
N HIS A 46 17.07 -3.89 9.97
CA HIS A 46 18.13 -3.47 9.03
C HIS A 46 18.64 -2.04 9.26
N GLY A 47 18.07 -1.32 10.21
CA GLY A 47 18.30 0.11 10.40
C GLY A 47 17.40 0.98 9.51
N LEU A 48 17.33 2.26 9.85
CA LEU A 48 16.63 3.26 9.05
C LEU A 48 17.51 3.70 7.87
N PRO A 49 16.98 3.71 6.63
CA PRO A 49 17.72 4.24 5.49
C PRO A 49 17.80 5.78 5.57
N GLU A 50 18.89 6.36 5.09
CA GLU A 50 18.98 7.82 4.94
C GLU A 50 18.02 8.32 3.84
N VAL A 51 17.86 7.53 2.77
CA VAL A 51 17.05 7.87 1.60
C VAL A 51 16.22 6.66 1.18
N MET A 52 14.92 6.89 0.99
CA MET A 52 14.01 5.91 0.40
C MET A 52 13.56 6.41 -0.97
N VAL A 53 13.75 5.59 -2.00
CA VAL A 53 13.33 5.90 -3.37
C VAL A 53 12.19 4.97 -3.76
N SER A 54 11.08 5.54 -4.21
CA SER A 54 9.90 4.76 -4.61
C SER A 54 9.23 5.32 -5.88
N ASP A 55 8.28 4.58 -6.43
CA ASP A 55 7.41 5.09 -7.50
C ASP A 55 6.30 6.00 -6.94
N ASN A 56 5.45 6.54 -7.81
CA ASN A 56 4.35 7.41 -7.41
C ASN A 56 3.09 6.64 -6.98
N ALA A 57 3.18 5.37 -6.58
CA ALA A 57 2.02 4.63 -6.12
C ALA A 57 1.36 5.28 -4.90
N ALA A 58 0.04 5.20 -4.82
CA ALA A 58 -0.76 5.81 -3.73
C ALA A 58 -0.30 5.37 -2.32
N ALA A 59 0.28 4.18 -2.21
CA ALA A 59 0.85 3.68 -0.95
C ALA A 59 2.04 4.52 -0.46
N PHE A 60 2.86 5.06 -1.37
CA PHE A 60 4.04 5.85 -1.06
C PHE A 60 3.80 7.37 -1.11
N THR A 61 2.70 7.81 -1.73
CA THR A 61 2.33 9.24 -1.81
C THR A 61 1.29 9.67 -0.77
N SER A 62 0.80 8.74 0.07
CA SER A 62 -0.14 9.07 1.14
C SER A 62 0.49 9.94 2.25
N ASN A 63 -0.30 10.85 2.83
CA ASN A 63 0.15 11.70 3.94
C ASN A 63 0.66 10.87 5.14
N GLU A 64 0.01 9.75 5.43
CA GLU A 64 0.41 8.82 6.48
C GLU A 64 1.85 8.31 6.26
N PHE A 65 2.18 7.93 5.02
CA PHE A 65 3.51 7.47 4.66
C PHE A 65 4.55 8.58 4.69
N GLN A 66 4.20 9.78 4.22
CA GLN A 66 5.09 10.94 4.27
C GLN A 66 5.41 11.33 5.72
N ASN A 67 4.40 11.38 6.59
CA ASN A 67 4.59 11.65 8.01
C ASN A 67 5.48 10.61 8.69
N PHE A 68 5.31 9.34 8.33
CA PHE A 68 6.17 8.27 8.81
C PHE A 68 7.64 8.45 8.40
N MET A 69 7.89 8.84 7.15
CA MET A 69 9.26 9.08 6.67
C MET A 69 9.89 10.26 7.41
N ILE A 70 9.15 11.36 7.56
CA ILE A 70 9.59 12.55 8.28
C ILE A 70 9.87 12.24 9.74
N SER A 71 8.97 11.53 10.44
CA SER A 71 9.14 11.22 11.87
C SER A 71 10.34 10.32 12.16
N ASN A 72 10.76 9.53 11.17
CA ASN A 72 11.94 8.68 11.26
C ASN A 72 13.20 9.31 10.62
N GLY A 73 13.14 10.57 10.15
CA GLY A 73 14.27 11.26 9.54
C GLY A 73 14.70 10.69 8.18
N ILE A 74 13.83 9.95 7.50
CA ILE A 74 14.10 9.34 6.20
C ILE A 74 13.74 10.34 5.10
N ARG A 75 14.68 10.61 4.18
CA ARG A 75 14.40 11.42 3.00
C ARG A 75 13.71 10.58 1.93
N HIS A 76 12.43 10.85 1.68
CA HIS A 76 11.67 10.16 0.64
C HIS A 76 11.77 10.88 -0.71
N VAL A 77 12.15 10.15 -1.77
CA VAL A 77 12.25 10.64 -3.14
C VAL A 77 11.37 9.78 -4.03
N THR A 78 10.47 10.40 -4.79
CA THR A 78 9.68 9.68 -5.77
C THR A 78 10.28 9.80 -7.17
N ILE A 79 10.26 8.70 -7.91
CA ILE A 79 10.77 8.65 -9.29
C ILE A 79 9.79 9.40 -10.19
N ALA A 80 10.29 10.30 -11.04
CA ALA A 80 9.44 10.99 -12.00
C ALA A 80 8.76 9.97 -12.93
N PRO A 81 7.51 10.23 -13.37
CA PRO A 81 6.94 9.51 -14.50
C PRO A 81 7.97 9.57 -15.65
N TYR A 82 8.17 8.49 -16.39
CA TYR A 82 9.16 8.35 -17.48
C TYR A 82 10.61 7.95 -17.12
N HIS A 83 10.94 7.62 -15.86
CA HIS A 83 12.20 6.96 -15.49
C HIS A 83 12.02 5.50 -14.97
N PRO A 84 11.45 4.58 -15.77
CA PRO A 84 11.22 3.19 -15.36
C PRO A 84 12.53 2.44 -15.02
N ALA A 85 13.68 2.89 -15.54
CA ALA A 85 14.98 2.30 -15.24
C ALA A 85 15.33 2.34 -13.73
N SER A 86 14.89 3.38 -13.01
CA SER A 86 15.15 3.54 -11.57
C SER A 86 14.38 2.53 -10.72
N ASN A 87 13.19 2.11 -11.15
CA ASN A 87 12.41 1.05 -10.48
C ASN A 87 12.72 -0.36 -11.03
N GLY A 88 13.45 -0.45 -12.14
CA GLY A 88 13.70 -1.71 -12.84
C GLY A 88 14.42 -2.78 -11.99
N GLN A 89 15.21 -2.39 -10.98
CA GLN A 89 15.77 -3.35 -10.03
C GLN A 89 14.70 -3.98 -9.14
N GLY A 90 13.77 -3.17 -8.60
CA GLY A 90 12.64 -3.66 -7.82
C GLY A 90 11.74 -4.58 -8.64
N GLU A 91 11.41 -4.19 -9.87
CA GLU A 91 10.60 -4.99 -10.79
C GLU A 91 11.25 -6.34 -11.12
N ARG A 92 12.56 -6.36 -11.39
CA ARG A 92 13.31 -7.60 -11.64
C ARG A 92 13.33 -8.53 -10.42
N MET A 93 13.45 -7.98 -9.22
CA MET A 93 13.40 -8.77 -7.99
C MET A 93 12.01 -9.40 -7.81
N VAL A 94 10.94 -8.63 -7.99
CA VAL A 94 9.56 -9.13 -7.92
C VAL A 94 9.33 -10.24 -8.96
N GLN A 95 9.82 -10.06 -10.19
CA GLN A 95 9.71 -11.07 -11.23
C GLN A 95 10.45 -12.36 -10.85
N THR A 96 11.67 -12.24 -10.31
CA THR A 96 12.47 -13.38 -9.85
C THR A 96 11.76 -14.14 -8.74
N MET A 97 11.23 -13.42 -7.73
CA MET A 97 10.47 -14.04 -6.63
C MET A 97 9.21 -14.75 -7.14
N LYS A 98 8.41 -14.12 -8.01
CA LYS A 98 7.21 -14.76 -8.59
C LYS A 98 7.56 -16.06 -9.33
N LYS A 99 8.63 -16.05 -10.13
CA LYS A 99 9.14 -17.24 -10.82
C LYS A 99 9.57 -18.34 -9.84
N ALA A 100 10.19 -17.97 -8.71
CA ALA A 100 10.59 -18.93 -7.69
C ALA A 100 9.37 -19.58 -6.99
N LEU A 101 8.32 -18.79 -6.73
CA LEU A 101 7.07 -19.29 -6.12
C LEU A 101 6.27 -20.19 -7.06
N GLN A 102 6.27 -19.93 -8.37
CA GLN A 102 5.58 -20.74 -9.37
C GLN A 102 6.27 -22.08 -9.68
N ARG A 103 7.53 -22.24 -9.26
CA ARG A 103 8.30 -23.49 -9.41
C ARG A 103 8.17 -24.43 -8.21
N ARG A 104 7.42 -24.04 -7.19
CA ARG A 104 7.02 -24.86 -6.06
C ARG A 104 5.57 -25.30 -6.24
#